data_AF-R4WCU9-F1
#
_entry.id   AF-R4WCU9-F1
#
_cell.length_a   1.000
_cell.length_b   1.000
_cell.length_c   1.000
_cell.angle_alpha   90.00
_cell.angle_beta   90.00
_cell.angle_gamma   90.00
#
_symmetry.space_group_name_H-M   'P 1'
#
loop_
_entity.id
_entity.type
_entity.pdbx_description
1 polymer ?
#
loop_
_entity_poly.entity_id
_entity_poly.type
_entity_poly.pdbx_seq_one_letter_code
_entity_poly.pdbx_strand_id
1 'polypeptide(L)' 'MWYEILPSMAILSVVVTIPPVFNYVFQKLIQKGNPYRRDIYSSAFNLKNFQRDKVLTGNPYIQKGLESIPDN' A
#
# COMPACT_ATOMS: atom_id res chain seq x y z
N MET A 1 -5.03 32.69 -27.33
CA MET A 1 -3.60 32.71 -26.98
C MET A 1 -3.17 31.36 -26.41
N TRP A 2 -1.89 30.98 -26.54
CA TRP A 2 -1.41 29.63 -26.19
C TRP A 2 -1.68 29.22 -24.72
N TYR A 3 -1.81 30.18 -23.81
CA TYR A 3 -2.05 29.94 -22.38
C TYR A 3 -3.48 29.50 -22.04
N GLU A 4 -4.43 29.59 -22.97
CA GLU A 4 -5.83 29.17 -22.75
C GLU A 4 -5.98 27.66 -22.53
N ILE A 5 -4.96 26.87 -22.85
CA ILE A 5 -4.92 25.42 -22.58
C ILE A 5 -4.62 25.10 -21.10
N LEU A 6 -4.00 26.04 -20.36
CA LEU A 6 -3.51 25.80 -19.00
C LEU A 6 -4.62 25.38 -18.03
N PRO A 7 -5.83 25.98 -18.03
CA PRO A 7 -6.92 25.53 -17.16
C PRO A 7 -7.33 24.08 -17.41
N SER A 8 -7.45 23.68 -18.68
CA SER A 8 -7.80 22.31 -19.06
C SER A 8 -6.72 21.32 -18.65
N MET A 9 -5.43 21.67 -18.85
CA MET A 9 -4.33 20.82 -18.39
C MET A 9 -4.28 20.70 -16.86
N ALA A 10 -4.57 21.78 -16.13
CA ALA A 10 -4.62 21.76 -14.67
C ALA A 10 -5.71 20.80 -14.17
N ILE A 11 -6.91 20.87 -14.75
CA ILE A 11 -8.02 19.96 -14.41
C ILE A 11 -7.61 18.50 -14.67
N LEU A 12 -7.05 18.21 -15.84
CA LEU A 12 -6.60 16.85 -16.18
C LEU A 12 -5.52 16.35 -15.23
N SER A 13 -4.53 17.18 -14.93
CA SER A 13 -3.45 16.85 -14.01
C SER A 13 -4.00 16.52 -12.62
N VAL A 14 -4.94 17.31 -12.11
CA VAL A 14 -5.56 17.07 -10.81
C VAL A 14 -6.33 15.75 -10.81
N VAL A 15 -7.18 15.52 -11.83
CA VAL A 15 -8.00 14.30 -11.92
C VAL A 15 -7.16 13.04 -12.03
N VAL A 16 -6.05 13.07 -12.80
CA VAL A 16 -5.14 11.92 -12.93
C VAL A 16 -4.36 11.66 -11.64
N THR A 17 -4.01 12.71 -10.90
CA THR A 17 -3.19 12.61 -9.68
C THR A 17 -4.01 12.20 -8.45
N ILE A 18 -5.31 12.49 -8.41
CA ILE A 18 -6.17 12.16 -7.27
C ILE A 18 -6.19 10.65 -6.97
N PRO A 19 -6.47 9.73 -7.91
CA PRO A 19 -6.54 8.30 -7.63
C PRO A 19 -5.26 7.69 -7.01
N PRO A 20 -4.04 7.93 -7.53
CA PRO A 20 -2.84 7.36 -6.92
C PRO A 20 -2.54 7.96 -5.54
N VAL A 21 -2.74 9.28 -5.35
CA VAL A 21 -2.53 9.93 -4.04
C VAL A 21 -3.55 9.41 -3.01
N PHE A 22 -4.82 9.31 -3.40
CA PHE A 22 -5.85 8.74 -2.56
C PHE A 22 -5.52 7.30 -2.15
N ASN A 23 -5.12 6.45 -3.12
CA ASN A 23 -4.76 5.06 -2.83
C ASN A 23 -3.56 4.98 -1.88
N TYR A 24 -2.52 5.81 -2.07
CA TYR A 24 -1.37 5.86 -1.17
C TYR A 24 -1.78 6.19 0.28
N VAL A 25 -2.58 7.25 0.46
CA VAL A 25 -3.02 7.68 1.80
C VAL A 25 -3.95 6.63 2.42
N PHE A 26 -4.91 6.13 1.66
CA PHE A 26 -5.88 5.14 2.14
C PHE A 26 -5.21 3.83 2.55
N GLN A 27 -4.23 3.35 1.77
CA GLN A 27 -3.49 2.14 2.13
C GLN A 27 -2.66 2.35 3.39
N LYS A 28 -1.98 3.50 3.49
CA LYS A 28 -1.22 3.84 4.69
C LYS A 28 -2.07 3.80 5.96
N LEU A 29 -3.31 4.29 5.88
CA LEU A 29 -4.24 4.29 7.00
C LEU A 29 -4.70 2.87 7.38
N ILE A 30 -5.08 2.05 6.39
CA ILE A 30 -5.58 0.69 6.64
C ILE A 30 -4.47 -0.27 7.07
N GLN A 31 -3.30 -0.17 6.47
CA GLN A 31 -2.19 -1.12 6.64
C GLN A 31 -1.22 -0.69 7.74
N LYS A 32 -1.73 -0.02 8.79
CA LYS A 32 -0.97 0.37 9.99
C LYS A 32 0.33 1.13 9.68
N GLY A 33 0.27 2.04 8.71
CA GLY A 33 1.39 2.92 8.35
C GLY A 33 2.16 2.53 7.10
N ASN A 34 1.88 1.37 6.49
CA ASN A 34 2.49 0.99 5.21
C ASN A 34 1.61 1.39 4.02
N PRO A 35 2.06 2.26 3.10
CA PRO A 35 1.29 2.61 1.91
C PRO A 35 1.39 1.56 0.79
N TYR A 36 2.35 0.64 0.85
CA TYR A 36 2.66 -0.27 -0.25
C TYR A 36 2.03 -1.65 -0.05
N ARG A 37 1.39 -2.16 -1.12
CA ARG A 37 0.87 -3.52 -1.16
C ARG A 37 1.98 -4.52 -1.48
N ARG A 38 1.98 -5.65 -0.77
CA ARG A 38 2.90 -6.77 -1.08
C ARG A 38 2.46 -7.47 -2.36
N ASP A 39 3.43 -7.89 -3.15
CA ASP A 39 3.17 -8.77 -4.28
C ASP A 39 2.82 -10.17 -3.78
N ILE A 40 1.63 -10.64 -4.18
CA ILE A 40 1.10 -11.97 -3.86
C ILE A 40 0.83 -12.80 -5.11
N TYR A 41 1.01 -12.23 -6.29
CA TYR A 41 0.62 -12.85 -7.56
C TYR A 41 1.80 -13.43 -8.32
N SER A 42 2.99 -12.85 -8.21
CA SER A 42 4.15 -13.34 -8.98
C SER A 42 4.68 -14.69 -8.49
N SER A 43 4.38 -15.10 -7.25
CA SER A 43 4.86 -16.38 -6.72
C SER A 43 3.93 -16.95 -5.64
N ALA A 44 3.70 -18.28 -5.73
CA ALA A 44 2.96 -19.03 -4.71
C ALA A 44 3.65 -18.97 -3.33
N PHE A 45 4.97 -18.82 -3.29
CA PHE A 45 5.73 -18.65 -2.06
C PHE A 45 5.37 -17.33 -1.35
N ASN A 46 5.23 -16.24 -2.11
CA ASN A 46 4.85 -14.94 -1.57
C ASN A 46 3.42 -14.98 -1.01
N LEU A 47 2.50 -15.63 -1.71
CA LEU A 47 1.12 -15.83 -1.23
C LEU A 47 1.10 -16.62 0.07
N LYS A 48 1.85 -17.73 0.15
CA LYS A 48 1.92 -18.56 1.36
C LYS A 48 2.45 -17.75 2.55
N ASN A 49 3.52 -16.97 2.36
CA ASN A 49 4.06 -16.13 3.42
C ASN A 49 3.11 -15.01 3.83
N PHE A 50 2.40 -14.40 2.88
CA PHE A 50 1.37 -13.40 3.18
C PHE A 50 0.24 -13.97 4.04
N GLN A 51 -0.23 -15.18 3.72
CA GLN A 51 -1.24 -15.89 4.51
C GLN A 51 -0.72 -16.26 5.89
N ARG A 52 0.52 -16.76 6.00
CA ARG A 52 1.19 -17.05 7.28
C ARG A 52 1.21 -15.81 8.17
N ASP A 53 1.66 -14.68 7.65
CA ASP A 53 1.76 -13.43 8.42
C ASP A 53 0.38 -12.94 8.88
N LYS A 54 -0.66 -13.12 8.05
CA LYS A 54 -2.05 -12.82 8.41
C LYS A 54 -2.56 -13.70 9.55
N VAL A 55 -2.22 -14.99 9.58
CA VAL A 55 -2.60 -15.90 10.68
C VAL A 55 -1.88 -15.52 11.97
N LEU A 56 -0.58 -15.20 11.91
CA LEU A 56 0.23 -14.90 13.09
C LEU A 56 -0.12 -13.57 13.77
N THR A 57 -0.54 -12.57 12.99
CA THR A 57 -0.66 -11.17 13.49
C THR A 57 -2.05 -10.56 13.27
N GLY A 58 -2.94 -11.24 12.54
CA GLY A 58 -4.22 -10.69 12.07
C GLY A 58 -4.08 -9.69 10.91
N ASN A 59 -2.91 -9.08 10.73
CA ASN A 59 -2.62 -8.13 9.66
C ASN A 59 -1.21 -8.35 9.08
N PRO A 60 -1.08 -8.78 7.82
CA PRO A 60 0.20 -9.17 7.21
C PRO A 60 1.21 -8.03 7.01
N TYR A 61 0.86 -6.80 7.36
CA TYR A 61 1.75 -5.63 7.36
C TYR A 61 2.34 -5.31 8.75
N ILE A 62 1.90 -6.01 9.80
CA ILE A 62 2.49 -5.91 11.13
C ILE A 62 3.65 -6.91 11.20
N GLN A 63 4.86 -6.39 11.38
CA GLN A 63 6.05 -7.22 11.54
C GLN A 63 6.18 -7.69 12.99
N LYS A 64 6.55 -8.95 13.16
CA LYS A 64 6.93 -9.54 14.44
C LYS A 64 8.40 -9.90 14.36
N GLY A 65 9.23 -9.22 15.14
CA GLY A 65 10.65 -9.50 15.23
C GLY A 65 10.95 -10.55 16.31
N LEU A 66 12.22 -10.58 16.72
CA LEU A 66 12.72 -11.52 17.73
C LEU A 66 12.09 -11.29 19.11
N GLU A 67 11.58 -10.08 19.36
CA GLU A 67 10.85 -9.73 20.59
C GLU A 67 9.54 -10.50 20.79
N SER A 68 9.07 -11.20 19.75
CA SER A 68 7.86 -12.02 19.81
C SER A 68 8.14 -13.49 20.14
N ILE A 69 9.42 -13.88 20.24
CA ILE A 69 9.84 -15.25 20.54
C ILE A 69 10.00 -15.38 22.06
N PRO A 70 9.44 -16.42 22.71
CA PRO A 70 9.66 -16.66 24.13
C PRO A 70 11.12 -16.99 24.44
N ASP A 71 11.65 -16.50 25.56
CA ASP A 71 13.04 -16.74 26.01
C ASP A 71 13.29 -18.15 26.59
N ASN A 72 12.29 -19.03 26.50
CA ASN A 72 12.27 -20.34 27.17
C ASN A 72 12.78 -21.47 26.27
#